data_AF-A0A6N6KNE1-F1
#
_entry.id   AF-A0A6N6KNE1-F1
#
_cell.length_a   1.000
_cell.length_b   1.000
_cell.length_c   1.000
_cell.angle_alpha   90.00
_cell.angle_beta   90.00
_cell.angle_gamma   90.00
#
_symmetry.space_group_name_H-M   'P 1'
#
loop_
_entity.id
_entity.type
_entity.pdbx_description
1 polymer ?
#
loop_
_entity_poly.entity_id
_entity_poly.type
_entity_poly.pdbx_seq_one_letter_code
_entity_poly.pdbx_strand_id
1 'polypeptide(L)'
;MKIRYLGILLIVITITACFKNLDPPVETEHFEPFVFAEEWYNDNPISFSHPEVGQMSSYVFYRARQYADDEVFDNFEYKKVIVSMIIAEEDENGFIIEEVLRPNSTETDAPGYEFGSTYQYRMNVNEELKEVRFEFPGAPNDYFPNILFGDTALTLSLETFTHQKTEIIGWKPVLSGFQETAFTTGYTLFNTTYDTLNIDIRNMFMDEDAWGKTIVYSANHGIVKTMTYGFDHGMGWDITGEK
;
A
#
# COMPACT_ATOMS: atom_id res chain seq x y z
N MET A 1 -64.13 -30.91 -48.81
CA MET A 1 -64.15 -29.72 -47.94
C MET A 1 -64.59 -30.15 -46.55
N LYS A 2 -63.64 -30.38 -45.63
CA LYS A 2 -63.90 -30.70 -44.21
C LYS A 2 -62.86 -29.92 -43.39
N ILE A 3 -63.37 -28.98 -42.60
CA ILE A 3 -62.62 -28.14 -41.67
C ILE A 3 -62.27 -28.99 -40.45
N ARG A 4 -61.01 -28.95 -40.01
CA ARG A 4 -60.57 -29.41 -38.68
C ARG A 4 -59.82 -28.27 -38.00
N TYR A 5 -60.53 -27.58 -37.11
CA TYR A 5 -59.96 -26.87 -35.97
C TYR A 5 -60.08 -27.80 -34.77
N LEU A 6 -58.96 -28.09 -34.08
CA LEU A 6 -58.84 -28.12 -32.62
C LEU A 6 -57.45 -28.66 -32.25
N GLY A 7 -56.68 -27.88 -31.50
CA GLY A 7 -55.39 -28.34 -30.99
C GLY A 7 -54.54 -27.24 -30.35
N ILE A 8 -55.13 -26.41 -29.49
CA ILE A 8 -54.38 -25.63 -28.49
C ILE A 8 -54.69 -26.29 -27.15
N LEU A 9 -53.71 -26.97 -26.55
CA LEU A 9 -53.64 -27.14 -25.09
C LEU A 9 -52.21 -27.52 -24.64
N LEU A 10 -51.49 -26.48 -24.21
CA LEU A 10 -50.75 -26.37 -22.95
C LEU A 10 -50.21 -27.67 -22.28
N ILE A 11 -48.89 -27.87 -22.32
CA ILE A 11 -48.10 -28.54 -21.26
C ILE A 11 -46.78 -27.74 -21.18
N VAL A 12 -46.74 -26.68 -20.37
CA VAL A 12 -46.09 -26.61 -19.05
C VAL A 12 -44.70 -27.26 -19.05
N ILE A 13 -43.70 -26.42 -19.32
CA ILE A 13 -42.28 -26.69 -19.15
C ILE A 13 -41.98 -26.65 -17.64
N THR A 14 -41.79 -27.81 -17.02
CA THR A 14 -41.17 -27.92 -15.68
C THR A 14 -39.65 -27.87 -15.85
N ILE A 15 -39.10 -26.65 -15.89
CA ILE A 15 -37.69 -26.41 -15.53
C ILE A 15 -37.66 -26.28 -14.02
N THR A 16 -37.54 -27.41 -13.32
CA THR A 16 -37.31 -27.43 -11.88
C THR A 16 -35.86 -27.04 -11.63
N ALA A 17 -35.69 -25.78 -11.25
CA ALA A 17 -34.65 -25.21 -10.40
C ALA A 17 -33.46 -26.14 -10.02
N CYS A 18 -32.40 -26.10 -10.83
CA CYS A 18 -31.02 -26.13 -10.32
C CYS A 18 -30.52 -24.68 -10.27
N PHE A 19 -31.20 -23.82 -9.51
CA PHE A 19 -30.59 -22.56 -9.11
C PHE A 19 -29.70 -22.87 -7.92
N LYS A 20 -28.41 -22.86 -8.22
CA LYS A 20 -27.28 -22.56 -7.35
C LYS A 20 -27.71 -22.11 -5.96
N ASN A 21 -27.17 -22.76 -4.93
CA ASN A 21 -26.84 -22.08 -3.68
C ASN A 21 -26.02 -20.84 -4.08
N LEU A 22 -26.71 -19.73 -4.29
CA LEU A 22 -26.10 -18.41 -4.30
C LEU A 22 -25.71 -18.22 -2.84
N ASP A 23 -24.41 -18.18 -2.60
CA ASP A 23 -23.89 -17.72 -1.32
C ASP A 23 -24.65 -16.43 -0.93
N PRO A 24 -25.00 -16.25 0.35
CA PRO A 24 -25.67 -15.04 0.78
C PRO A 24 -24.86 -13.83 0.27
N PRO A 25 -25.53 -12.75 -0.17
CA PRO A 25 -24.82 -11.55 -0.57
C PRO A 25 -23.88 -11.19 0.57
N VAL A 26 -22.58 -11.10 0.26
CA VAL A 26 -21.57 -10.63 1.21
C VAL A 26 -22.06 -9.28 1.69
N GLU A 27 -22.41 -9.19 2.98
CA GLU A 27 -22.75 -7.91 3.59
C GLU A 27 -21.54 -7.01 3.38
N THR A 28 -21.71 -6.00 2.55
CA THR A 28 -20.71 -4.95 2.40
C THR A 28 -20.75 -4.17 3.69
N GLU A 29 -19.81 -4.44 4.59
CA GLU A 29 -19.61 -3.60 5.78
C GLU A 29 -19.42 -2.17 5.28
N HIS A 30 -20.38 -1.31 5.63
CA HIS A 30 -20.27 0.11 5.34
C HIS A 30 -19.18 0.68 6.26
N PHE A 31 -17.99 0.91 5.70
CA PHE A 31 -16.90 1.57 6.40
C PHE A 31 -17.24 3.05 6.57
N GLU A 32 -17.37 3.49 7.82
CA GLU A 32 -17.40 4.92 8.16
C GLU A 32 -16.10 5.59 7.64
N PRO A 33 -16.18 6.80 7.06
CA PRO A 33 -14.99 7.49 6.59
C PRO A 33 -13.99 7.69 7.74
N PHE A 34 -12.76 7.21 7.55
CA PHE A 34 -11.70 7.39 8.53
C PHE A 34 -11.30 8.87 8.56
N VAL A 35 -11.58 9.56 9.67
CA VAL A 35 -11.23 10.97 9.86
C VAL A 35 -9.89 11.06 10.58
N PHE A 36 -8.90 11.66 9.93
CA PHE A 36 -7.60 11.95 10.54
C PHE A 36 -7.74 13.09 11.54
N ALA A 37 -7.08 12.98 12.69
CA ALA A 37 -6.87 14.15 13.55
C ALA A 37 -5.94 15.14 12.82
N GLU A 38 -6.16 16.45 12.98
CA GLU A 38 -5.33 17.48 12.31
C GLU A 38 -3.82 17.32 12.60
N GLU A 39 -3.49 16.80 13.78
CA GLU A 39 -2.13 16.50 14.23
C GLU A 39 -1.45 15.35 13.47
N TRP A 40 -2.18 14.62 12.62
CA TRP A 40 -1.65 13.51 11.83
C TRP A 40 -1.16 13.94 10.46
N TYR A 41 -1.61 15.09 9.94
CA TYR A 41 -1.16 15.60 8.64
C TYR A 41 0.29 16.13 8.70
N ASN A 42 0.95 16.10 7.54
CA ASN A 42 2.35 16.48 7.40
C ASN A 42 2.46 17.95 6.98
N ASP A 43 3.10 18.77 7.82
CA ASP A 43 3.37 20.18 7.52
C ASP A 43 4.64 20.36 6.65
N ASN A 44 5.58 19.41 6.74
CA ASN A 44 6.82 19.37 5.96
C ASN A 44 7.19 17.91 5.67
N PRO A 45 6.51 17.25 4.71
CA PRO A 45 6.77 15.85 4.39
C PRO A 45 8.20 15.65 3.88
N ILE A 46 8.73 14.46 4.07
CA ILE A 46 10.06 14.09 3.58
C ILE A 46 10.06 14.10 2.04
N SER A 47 10.99 14.86 1.46
CA SER A 47 11.28 14.88 0.04
C SER A 47 12.66 14.28 -0.22
N PHE A 48 12.80 13.39 -1.20
CA PHE A 48 14.12 12.88 -1.60
C PHE A 48 14.88 13.86 -2.49
N SER A 49 14.18 14.80 -3.13
CA SER A 49 14.78 15.84 -3.98
C SER A 49 15.47 16.94 -3.19
N HIS A 50 14.97 17.22 -1.99
CA HIS A 50 15.47 18.24 -1.07
C HIS A 50 15.30 17.74 0.38
N PRO A 51 16.03 16.68 0.77
CA PRO A 51 15.96 16.16 2.13
C PRO A 51 16.56 17.18 3.10
N GLU A 52 15.86 17.46 4.20
CA GLU A 52 16.35 18.35 5.24
C GLU A 52 15.98 17.85 6.64
N VAL A 53 16.86 18.12 7.61
CA VAL A 53 16.61 17.81 9.03
C VAL A 53 15.32 18.49 9.49
N GLY A 54 14.46 17.72 10.15
CA GLY A 54 13.16 18.16 10.65
C GLY A 54 11.98 17.86 9.73
N GLN A 55 12.20 17.42 8.48
CA GLN A 55 11.12 16.85 7.67
C GLN A 55 10.53 15.60 8.32
N MET A 56 9.22 15.44 8.20
CA MET A 56 8.47 14.33 8.77
C MET A 56 7.32 13.90 7.86
N SER A 57 7.25 12.60 7.57
CA SER A 57 6.12 11.95 6.91
C SER A 57 5.45 10.97 7.87
N SER A 58 4.13 11.06 8.01
CA SER A 58 3.32 10.21 8.88
C SER A 58 2.42 9.31 8.05
N TYR A 59 2.33 8.04 8.45
CA TYR A 59 1.66 6.98 7.72
C TYR A 59 0.62 6.30 8.60
N VAL A 60 -0.51 5.96 8.01
CA VAL A 60 -1.56 5.16 8.64
C VAL A 60 -1.51 3.73 8.14
N PHE A 61 -1.63 2.79 9.07
CA PHE A 61 -1.66 1.37 8.77
C PHE A 61 -3.02 0.97 8.18
N TYR A 62 -2.99 0.03 7.24
CA TYR A 62 -4.18 -0.70 6.81
C TYR A 62 -3.91 -2.20 6.70
N ARG A 63 -4.98 -2.98 6.85
CA ARG A 63 -5.01 -4.40 6.50
C ARG A 63 -5.91 -4.60 5.29
N ALA A 64 -5.56 -5.56 4.45
CA ALA A 64 -6.28 -5.85 3.24
C ALA A 64 -6.41 -7.34 2.99
N ARG A 65 -7.37 -7.71 2.14
CA ARG A 65 -7.66 -9.10 1.76
C ARG A 65 -7.82 -9.22 0.25
N GLN A 66 -7.77 -10.47 -0.21
CA GLN A 66 -8.00 -10.87 -1.59
C GLN A 66 -7.02 -10.23 -2.59
N TYR A 67 -5.72 -10.25 -2.28
CA TYR A 67 -4.70 -9.69 -3.17
C TYR A 67 -4.73 -10.32 -4.57
N ALA A 68 -4.84 -11.65 -4.66
CA ALA A 68 -4.84 -12.39 -5.92
C ALA A 68 -6.13 -12.20 -6.75
N ASP A 69 -7.15 -11.54 -6.22
CA ASP A 69 -8.37 -11.22 -6.96
C ASP A 69 -8.21 -9.87 -7.65
N ASP A 70 -7.99 -9.89 -8.96
CA ASP A 70 -7.78 -8.70 -9.79
C ASP A 70 -9.04 -7.84 -9.97
N GLU A 71 -10.19 -8.27 -9.43
CA GLU A 71 -11.44 -7.51 -9.44
C GLU A 71 -11.74 -6.88 -8.07
N VAL A 72 -11.00 -7.24 -7.01
CA VAL A 72 -11.23 -6.77 -5.63
C VAL A 72 -10.12 -5.82 -5.19
N PHE A 73 -10.46 -4.53 -5.13
CA PHE A 73 -9.53 -3.46 -4.74
C PHE A 73 -9.88 -2.78 -3.40
N ASP A 74 -11.14 -2.85 -3.00
CA ASP A 74 -11.67 -2.09 -1.85
C ASP A 74 -11.81 -2.94 -0.58
N ASN A 75 -11.29 -4.17 -0.57
CA ASN A 75 -11.29 -5.03 0.60
C ASN A 75 -10.09 -4.72 1.51
N PHE A 76 -10.14 -3.56 2.16
CA PHE A 76 -9.15 -3.13 3.13
C PHE A 76 -9.77 -2.24 4.21
N GLU A 77 -9.09 -2.16 5.36
CA GLU A 77 -9.50 -1.35 6.50
C GLU A 77 -8.31 -0.60 7.08
N TYR A 78 -8.47 0.72 7.27
CA TYR A 78 -7.52 1.50 8.03
C TYR A 78 -7.62 1.17 9.52
N LYS A 79 -6.48 1.14 10.17
CA LYS A 79 -6.35 0.96 11.62
C LYS A 79 -5.84 2.25 12.23
N LYS A 80 -6.17 2.48 13.50
CA LYS A 80 -5.63 3.60 14.27
C LYS A 80 -4.21 3.29 14.70
N VAL A 81 -3.31 3.13 13.74
CA VAL A 81 -1.88 2.88 13.95
C VAL A 81 -1.13 3.84 13.06
N ILE A 82 -0.40 4.77 13.68
CA ILE A 82 0.32 5.83 12.99
C ILE A 82 1.82 5.69 13.25
N VAL A 83 2.60 5.67 12.18
CA VAL A 83 4.06 5.74 12.20
C VAL A 83 4.50 7.08 11.64
N SER A 84 5.46 7.72 12.27
CA SER A 84 6.14 8.88 11.70
C SER A 84 7.57 8.54 11.36
N MET A 85 7.97 8.86 10.14
CA MET A 85 9.35 8.85 9.65
C MET A 85 9.88 10.28 9.71
N ILE A 86 11.03 10.49 10.35
CA ILE A 86 11.59 11.82 10.63
C ILE A 86 13.05 11.85 10.16
N ILE A 87 13.46 12.90 9.45
CA ILE A 87 14.89 13.19 9.23
C ILE A 87 15.42 13.87 10.50
N ALA A 88 16.10 13.11 11.35
CA ALA A 88 16.50 13.57 12.68
C ALA A 88 17.87 14.27 12.68
N GLU A 89 18.80 13.81 11.85
CA GLU A 89 20.16 14.33 11.77
C GLU A 89 20.71 14.18 10.35
N GLU A 90 21.70 15.01 10.00
CA GLU A 90 22.50 14.89 8.78
C GLU A 90 23.99 14.85 9.17
N ASP A 91 24.72 13.88 8.64
CA ASP A 91 26.16 13.71 8.84
C ASP A 91 26.88 13.45 7.50
N GLU A 92 28.19 13.19 7.56
CA GLU A 92 29.01 12.93 6.36
C GLU A 92 28.61 11.69 5.54
N ASN A 93 27.78 10.81 6.11
CA ASN A 93 27.31 9.57 5.49
C ASN A 93 25.84 9.66 5.03
N GLY A 94 25.16 10.79 5.24
CA GLY A 94 23.78 11.04 4.83
C GLY A 94 22.87 11.40 6.00
N PHE A 95 21.61 11.02 5.91
CA PHE A 95 20.58 11.37 6.88
C PHE A 95 20.30 10.24 7.86
N ILE A 96 20.18 10.55 9.14
CA ILE A 96 19.62 9.64 10.15
C ILE A 96 18.10 9.80 10.14
N ILE A 97 17.43 8.68 9.94
CA ILE A 97 15.99 8.56 9.97
C ILE A 97 15.55 7.93 11.28
N GLU A 98 14.51 8.48 11.89
CA GLU A 98 13.78 7.89 13.00
C GLU A 98 12.37 7.48 12.55
N GLU A 99 12.00 6.22 12.77
CA GLU A 99 10.62 5.75 12.71
C GLU A 99 10.05 5.59 14.11
N VAL A 100 8.97 6.32 14.39
CA VAL A 100 8.32 6.36 15.69
C VAL A 100 6.88 5.89 15.56
N LEU A 101 6.53 4.83 16.29
CA LEU A 101 5.15 4.40 16.44
C LEU A 101 4.44 5.33 17.45
N ARG A 102 3.48 6.13 16.98
CA ARG A 102 2.87 7.19 17.81
C ARG A 102 2.07 6.62 18.98
N PRO A 103 2.09 7.25 20.18
CA PRO A 103 1.41 6.73 21.38
C PRO A 103 -0.10 6.55 21.28
N ASN A 104 -0.78 7.30 20.40
CA ASN A 104 -2.23 7.19 20.19
C ASN A 104 -2.63 6.00 19.27
N SER A 105 -1.66 5.18 18.90
CA SER A 105 -1.87 3.99 18.08
C SER A 105 -2.41 2.83 18.94
N THR A 106 -3.28 1.98 18.37
CA THR A 106 -3.92 0.87 19.10
C THR A 106 -3.18 -0.46 18.96
N GLU A 107 -2.99 -1.16 20.08
CA GLU A 107 -2.11 -2.34 20.25
C GLU A 107 -2.47 -3.58 19.41
N THR A 108 -3.75 -3.77 19.05
CA THR A 108 -4.22 -5.06 18.51
C THR A 108 -3.95 -5.29 17.03
N ASP A 109 -3.59 -4.24 16.28
CA ASP A 109 -3.68 -4.29 14.82
C ASP A 109 -2.36 -4.11 14.08
N ALA A 110 -1.31 -3.56 14.71
CA ALA A 110 0.01 -3.47 14.11
C ALA A 110 0.78 -4.81 14.19
N PRO A 111 1.76 -5.07 13.28
CA PRO A 111 2.74 -6.13 13.48
C PRO A 111 3.52 -5.88 14.79
N GLY A 112 4.18 -6.91 15.36
CA GLY A 112 4.71 -6.95 16.74
C GLY A 112 5.82 -5.95 17.13
N TYR A 113 5.62 -4.68 16.85
CA TYR A 113 6.42 -3.53 17.22
C TYR A 113 6.02 -3.04 18.61
N GLU A 114 7.00 -2.59 19.38
CA GLU A 114 6.77 -2.03 20.72
C GLU A 114 6.40 -0.55 20.62
N PHE A 115 5.31 -0.13 21.28
CA PHE A 115 4.86 1.27 21.24
C PHE A 115 5.85 2.19 21.96
N GLY A 116 6.07 3.36 21.37
CA GLY A 116 7.09 4.28 21.86
C GLY A 116 8.53 3.87 21.49
N SER A 117 8.73 2.71 20.85
CA SER A 117 10.01 2.38 20.25
C SER A 117 10.31 3.30 19.09
N THR A 118 11.59 3.63 18.98
CA THR A 118 12.17 4.41 17.88
C THR A 118 13.12 3.50 17.13
N TYR A 119 12.89 3.35 15.84
CA TYR A 119 13.78 2.61 14.94
C TYR A 119 14.62 3.62 14.19
N GLN A 120 15.94 3.48 14.28
CA GLN A 120 16.87 4.41 13.64
C GLN A 120 17.55 3.72 12.46
N TYR A 121 17.67 4.40 11.32
CA TYR A 121 18.42 3.90 10.18
C TYR A 121 18.94 5.05 9.33
N ARG A 122 19.74 4.74 8.30
CA ARG A 122 20.38 5.74 7.45
C ARG A 122 19.67 5.83 6.10
N MET A 123 19.46 7.05 5.63
CA MET A 123 19.04 7.37 4.27
C MET A 123 20.16 8.13 3.56
N ASN A 124 20.58 7.65 2.39
CA ASN A 124 21.56 8.32 1.54
C ASN A 124 20.90 8.64 0.20
N VAL A 125 20.94 9.92 -0.19
CA VAL A 125 20.47 10.36 -1.50
C VAL A 125 21.69 10.56 -2.40
N ASN A 126 21.78 9.79 -3.48
CA ASN A 126 22.83 9.89 -4.46
C ASN A 126 22.32 10.63 -5.69
N GLU A 127 22.69 11.91 -5.81
CA GLU A 127 22.24 12.76 -6.92
C GLU A 127 22.82 12.34 -8.28
N GLU A 128 23.99 11.73 -8.32
CA GLU A 128 24.64 11.31 -9.57
C GLU A 128 23.96 10.07 -10.15
N LEU A 129 23.71 9.08 -9.29
CA LEU A 129 23.03 7.84 -9.66
C LEU A 129 21.51 7.96 -9.68
N LYS A 130 20.97 9.09 -9.22
CA LYS A 130 19.53 9.31 -9.07
C LYS A 130 18.88 8.18 -8.28
N GLU A 131 19.46 7.84 -7.12
CA GLU A 131 18.93 6.82 -6.23
C GLU A 131 18.83 7.33 -4.79
N VAL A 132 17.90 6.77 -4.03
CA VAL A 132 17.88 6.86 -2.56
C VAL A 132 18.10 5.46 -2.00
N ARG A 133 18.97 5.35 -1.00
CA ARG A 133 19.32 4.12 -0.32
C ARG A 133 18.99 4.22 1.15
N PHE A 134 18.35 3.19 1.69
CA PHE A 134 18.08 2.99 3.10
C PHE A 134 18.92 1.83 3.62
N GLU A 135 19.68 2.10 4.68
CA GLU A 135 20.57 1.14 5.34
C GLU A 135 20.12 0.97 6.78
N PHE A 136 19.62 -0.22 7.11
CA PHE A 136 19.03 -0.50 8.41
C PHE A 136 20.04 -1.16 9.34
N PRO A 137 20.21 -0.70 10.59
CA PRO A 137 21.04 -1.38 11.56
C PRO A 137 20.32 -2.65 12.01
N GLY A 138 20.83 -3.80 11.59
CA GLY A 138 20.32 -5.09 12.03
C GLY A 138 21.39 -6.15 11.97
N ALA A 139 21.46 -6.98 13.01
CA ALA A 139 22.11 -8.28 12.86
C ALA A 139 21.28 -9.13 11.89
N PRO A 140 21.85 -10.16 11.23
CA PRO A 140 21.12 -11.03 10.29
C PRO A 140 19.83 -11.68 10.83
N ASN A 141 19.54 -11.56 12.12
CA ASN A 141 18.42 -12.17 12.83
C ASN A 141 17.40 -11.16 13.39
N ASP A 142 17.57 -9.85 13.18
CA ASP A 142 16.54 -8.88 13.53
C ASP A 142 15.41 -8.95 12.50
N TYR A 143 14.29 -9.53 12.91
CA TYR A 143 13.16 -9.82 12.02
C TYR A 143 12.48 -8.55 11.47
N PHE A 144 12.64 -7.39 12.12
CA PHE A 144 12.01 -6.13 11.71
C PHE A 144 12.89 -4.92 12.06
N PRO A 145 13.93 -4.62 11.27
CA PRO A 145 14.82 -3.49 11.57
C PRO A 145 14.16 -2.13 11.29
N ASN A 146 12.97 -2.11 10.69
CA ASN A 146 12.11 -0.94 10.48
C ASN A 146 10.62 -1.36 10.37
N ILE A 147 9.73 -0.38 10.47
CA ILE A 147 8.27 -0.54 10.44
C ILE A 147 7.70 -0.41 9.03
N LEU A 148 8.15 0.57 8.25
CA LEU A 148 7.52 0.90 6.96
C LEU A 148 7.86 -0.09 5.84
N PHE A 149 9.08 -0.63 5.83
CA PHE A 149 9.59 -1.45 4.73
C PHE A 149 9.71 -2.93 5.10
N GLY A 150 10.01 -3.28 6.34
CA GLY A 150 10.31 -4.67 6.74
C GLY A 150 11.43 -5.26 5.89
N ASP A 151 12.55 -4.54 5.74
CA ASP A 151 13.67 -4.91 4.87
C ASP A 151 15.03 -4.65 5.53
N THR A 152 16.09 -5.32 5.09
CA THR A 152 17.46 -5.13 5.62
C THR A 152 18.27 -4.13 4.79
N ALA A 153 17.88 -3.88 3.55
CA ALA A 153 18.35 -2.77 2.74
C ALA A 153 17.33 -2.44 1.65
N LEU A 154 17.23 -1.16 1.27
CA LEU A 154 16.31 -0.73 0.22
C LEU A 154 16.96 0.35 -0.64
N THR A 155 17.09 0.11 -1.94
CA THR A 155 17.45 1.14 -2.92
C THR A 155 16.25 1.41 -3.81
N LEU A 156 15.97 2.69 -4.06
CA LEU A 156 14.90 3.16 -4.93
C LEU A 156 15.47 4.12 -5.98
N SER A 157 15.07 3.95 -7.24
CA SER A 157 15.41 4.91 -8.31
C SER A 157 14.57 6.18 -8.19
N LEU A 158 15.21 7.33 -8.20
CA LEU A 158 14.57 8.66 -8.23
C LEU A 158 14.25 9.12 -9.65
N GLU A 159 14.70 8.39 -10.68
CA GLU A 159 14.24 8.62 -12.04
C GLU A 159 12.80 8.12 -12.19
N THR A 160 11.95 8.92 -12.82
CA THR A 160 10.59 8.51 -13.13
C THR A 160 10.61 7.32 -14.08
N PHE A 161 9.94 6.23 -13.71
CA PHE A 161 9.78 5.10 -14.61
C PHE A 161 8.90 5.48 -15.79
N THR A 162 9.28 5.08 -17.01
CA THR A 162 8.59 5.51 -18.24
C THR A 162 7.89 4.37 -18.99
N HIS A 163 8.14 3.12 -18.63
CA HIS A 163 7.77 1.97 -19.47
C HIS A 163 6.34 1.48 -19.25
N GLN A 164 5.78 1.67 -18.06
CA GLN A 164 4.58 0.98 -17.63
C GLN A 164 3.73 1.91 -16.77
N LYS A 165 2.68 2.50 -17.35
CA LYS A 165 1.70 3.27 -16.58
C LYS A 165 0.67 2.33 -15.97
N THR A 166 0.32 2.53 -14.70
CA THR A 166 -0.79 1.84 -14.02
C THR A 166 -1.58 2.78 -13.12
N GLU A 167 -2.74 2.32 -12.67
CA GLU A 167 -3.58 2.96 -11.67
C GLU A 167 -3.40 2.26 -10.31
N ILE A 168 -3.59 3.01 -9.24
CA ILE A 168 -3.73 2.46 -7.89
C ILE A 168 -5.20 2.59 -7.51
N ILE A 169 -5.85 1.46 -7.28
CA ILE A 169 -7.26 1.40 -6.89
C ILE A 169 -7.32 0.75 -5.50
N GLY A 170 -7.99 1.43 -4.57
CA GLY A 170 -8.05 1.01 -3.18
C GLY A 170 -6.65 0.77 -2.62
N TRP A 171 -6.36 -0.47 -2.21
CA TRP A 171 -5.10 -0.79 -1.51
C TRP A 171 -3.95 -1.27 -2.39
N LYS A 172 -4.17 -1.60 -3.67
CA LYS A 172 -3.16 -2.21 -4.57
C LYS A 172 -3.13 -1.60 -5.97
N PRO A 173 -1.99 -1.66 -6.69
CA PRO A 173 -1.93 -1.27 -8.10
C PRO A 173 -2.65 -2.27 -9.02
N VAL A 174 -3.10 -1.80 -10.18
CA VAL A 174 -3.67 -2.63 -11.26
C VAL A 174 -2.53 -3.18 -12.12
N LEU A 175 -1.95 -4.31 -11.72
CA LEU A 175 -0.80 -4.90 -12.42
C LEU A 175 -1.27 -5.94 -13.44
N SER A 176 -0.54 -6.04 -14.55
CA SER A 176 -0.74 -7.10 -15.54
C SER A 176 0.51 -7.97 -15.64
N GLY A 177 0.45 -9.20 -15.12
CA GLY A 177 1.57 -10.14 -15.12
C GLY A 177 2.66 -9.79 -14.09
N PHE A 178 3.84 -10.39 -14.27
CA PHE A 178 5.01 -10.10 -13.44
C PHE A 178 5.63 -8.77 -13.86
N GLN A 179 5.48 -7.75 -13.03
CA GLN A 179 6.10 -6.44 -13.22
C GLN A 179 6.98 -6.14 -12.02
N GLU A 180 8.14 -5.56 -12.28
CA GLU A 180 9.06 -5.09 -11.24
C GLU A 180 8.96 -3.58 -11.02
N THR A 181 8.53 -2.82 -12.04
CA THR A 181 8.40 -1.36 -11.96
C THR A 181 7.21 -0.86 -12.78
N ALA A 182 6.56 0.18 -12.30
CA ALA A 182 5.50 0.92 -12.98
C ALA A 182 5.43 2.37 -12.48
N PHE A 183 4.66 3.24 -13.13
CA PHE A 183 4.39 4.59 -12.63
C PHE A 183 2.89 4.90 -12.68
N THR A 184 2.45 5.84 -11.86
CA THR A 184 1.10 6.39 -11.90
C THR A 184 1.13 7.92 -11.91
N THR A 185 0.03 8.54 -12.32
CA THR A 185 -0.09 10.00 -12.43
C THR A 185 -1.43 10.46 -11.90
N GLY A 186 -1.48 11.57 -11.17
CA GLY A 186 -2.74 12.12 -10.64
C GLY A 186 -3.40 11.23 -9.60
N TYR A 187 -2.62 10.39 -8.92
CA TYR A 187 -3.10 9.55 -7.82
C TYR A 187 -3.55 10.43 -6.66
N THR A 188 -4.71 10.15 -6.07
CA THR A 188 -5.24 10.93 -4.96
C THR A 188 -5.41 10.07 -3.73
N LEU A 189 -4.84 10.50 -2.61
CA LEU A 189 -4.93 9.85 -1.30
C LEU A 189 -5.17 10.92 -0.23
N PHE A 190 -6.20 10.73 0.60
CA PHE A 190 -6.63 11.65 1.67
C PHE A 190 -6.67 13.15 1.29
N ASN A 191 -7.21 13.44 0.09
CA ASN A 191 -7.32 14.78 -0.50
C ASN A 191 -6.02 15.39 -1.07
N THR A 192 -4.89 14.69 -1.01
CA THR A 192 -3.66 15.08 -1.70
C THR A 192 -3.61 14.39 -3.06
N THR A 193 -3.48 15.16 -4.15
CA THR A 193 -3.25 14.64 -5.49
C THR A 193 -1.76 14.73 -5.83
N TYR A 194 -1.14 13.59 -6.08
CA TYR A 194 0.27 13.47 -6.42
C TYR A 194 0.46 13.52 -7.94
N ASP A 195 1.55 14.16 -8.37
CA ASP A 195 1.84 14.38 -9.79
C ASP A 195 2.18 13.07 -10.52
N THR A 196 3.39 12.56 -10.37
CA THR A 196 3.86 11.29 -10.91
C THR A 196 4.56 10.51 -9.80
N LEU A 197 4.10 9.29 -9.54
CA LEU A 197 4.69 8.40 -8.57
C LEU A 197 5.27 7.17 -9.26
N ASN A 198 6.47 6.78 -8.87
CA ASN A 198 7.07 5.48 -9.14
C ASN A 198 6.41 4.42 -8.27
N ILE A 199 6.31 3.20 -8.82
CA ILE A 199 5.78 2.01 -8.18
C ILE A 199 6.84 0.92 -8.37
N ASP A 200 7.59 0.62 -7.31
CA ASP A 200 8.60 -0.44 -7.26
C ASP A 200 7.96 -1.70 -6.69
N ILE A 201 7.99 -2.80 -7.44
CA ILE A 201 7.26 -4.04 -7.16
C ILE A 201 8.28 -5.15 -6.97
N ARG A 202 8.29 -5.76 -5.80
CA ARG A 202 9.22 -6.81 -5.39
C ARG A 202 8.44 -8.07 -5.07
N ASN A 203 8.12 -8.82 -6.11
CA ASN A 203 7.40 -10.10 -6.00
C ASN A 203 8.34 -11.31 -6.07
N MET A 204 9.66 -11.10 -6.09
CA MET A 204 10.65 -12.18 -6.31
C MET A 204 10.53 -13.35 -5.32
N PHE A 205 10.03 -13.09 -4.11
CA PHE A 205 9.88 -14.12 -3.07
C PHE A 205 8.50 -14.78 -3.07
N MET A 206 7.53 -14.28 -3.85
CA MET A 206 6.21 -14.91 -3.94
C MET A 206 6.26 -16.29 -4.59
N ASP A 207 7.23 -16.52 -5.48
CA ASP A 207 7.47 -17.85 -6.07
C ASP A 207 8.01 -18.87 -5.04
N GLU A 208 8.46 -18.39 -3.87
CA GLU A 208 8.98 -19.19 -2.76
C GLU A 208 8.05 -19.16 -1.53
N ASP A 209 6.75 -18.94 -1.74
CA ASP A 209 5.72 -18.81 -0.69
C ASP A 209 6.00 -17.69 0.34
N ALA A 210 6.82 -16.69 -0.02
CA ALA A 210 7.07 -15.50 0.77
C ALA A 210 6.24 -14.31 0.27
N TRP A 211 6.28 -13.21 1.02
CA TRP A 211 5.40 -12.07 0.77
C TRP A 211 5.97 -11.21 -0.37
N GLY A 212 5.09 -10.72 -1.24
CA GLY A 212 5.40 -9.66 -2.18
C GLY A 212 5.36 -8.30 -1.49
N LYS A 213 6.02 -7.32 -2.10
CA LYS A 213 6.08 -5.94 -1.60
C LYS A 213 5.92 -4.96 -2.75
N THR A 214 5.22 -3.86 -2.52
CA THR A 214 5.19 -2.72 -3.44
C THR A 214 5.43 -1.43 -2.68
N ILE A 215 6.20 -0.52 -3.26
CA ILE A 215 6.51 0.79 -2.71
C ILE A 215 6.14 1.84 -3.75
N VAL A 216 5.32 2.81 -3.36
CA VAL A 216 4.86 3.93 -4.19
C VAL A 216 5.50 5.20 -3.66
N TYR A 217 6.22 5.92 -4.51
CA TYR A 217 7.06 7.03 -4.07
C TYR A 217 7.40 7.99 -5.22
N SER A 218 7.98 9.14 -4.91
CA SER A 218 8.64 9.99 -5.91
C SER A 218 9.79 10.77 -5.29
N ALA A 219 10.61 11.40 -6.12
CA ALA A 219 11.65 12.30 -5.63
C ALA A 219 11.06 13.46 -4.81
N ASN A 220 9.93 14.02 -5.25
CA ASN A 220 9.35 15.21 -4.63
C ASN A 220 8.55 14.90 -3.36
N HIS A 221 7.84 13.77 -3.33
CA HIS A 221 6.91 13.44 -2.24
C HIS A 221 7.41 12.34 -1.29
N GLY A 222 8.64 11.84 -1.49
CA GLY A 222 9.15 10.73 -0.69
C GLY A 222 8.33 9.45 -0.88
N ILE A 223 8.19 8.66 0.18
CA ILE A 223 7.32 7.47 0.19
C ILE A 223 5.87 7.92 0.39
N VAL A 224 4.98 7.48 -0.49
CA VAL A 224 3.54 7.75 -0.42
C VAL A 224 2.78 6.54 0.11
N LYS A 225 3.17 5.33 -0.31
CA LYS A 225 2.52 4.09 0.10
C LYS A 225 3.51 2.94 0.14
N THR A 226 3.43 2.09 1.14
CA THR A 226 4.09 0.78 1.13
C THR A 226 3.03 -0.31 1.34
N MET A 227 3.25 -1.47 0.73
CA MET A 227 2.38 -2.61 0.91
C MET A 227 3.19 -3.89 0.90
N THR A 228 2.76 -4.86 1.69
CA THR A 228 3.29 -6.20 1.74
C THR A 228 2.11 -7.16 1.68
N TYR A 229 2.18 -8.17 0.81
CA TYR A 229 1.03 -9.02 0.51
C TYR A 229 1.43 -10.47 0.24
N GLY A 230 0.55 -11.38 0.64
CA GLY A 230 0.53 -12.77 0.21
C GLY A 230 -0.58 -12.99 -0.82
N PHE A 231 -0.94 -14.25 -1.04
CA PHE A 231 -1.97 -14.61 -2.02
C PHE A 231 -3.37 -14.06 -1.65
N ASP A 232 -3.77 -14.14 -0.39
CA ASP A 232 -5.13 -13.84 0.08
C ASP A 232 -5.23 -12.66 1.05
N HIS A 233 -4.10 -12.09 1.48
CA HIS A 233 -4.07 -10.99 2.44
C HIS A 233 -2.91 -10.04 2.16
N GLY A 234 -3.02 -8.83 2.71
CA GLY A 234 -1.95 -7.86 2.69
C GLY A 234 -2.09 -6.85 3.80
N MET A 235 -1.08 -6.01 3.92
CA MET A 235 -1.06 -4.88 4.82
C MET A 235 -0.16 -3.80 4.23
N GLY A 236 -0.28 -2.59 4.75
CA GLY A 236 0.57 -1.51 4.28
C GLY A 236 0.40 -0.23 5.06
N TRP A 237 1.05 0.80 4.54
CA TRP A 237 1.16 2.11 5.15
C TRP A 237 0.86 3.15 4.08
N ASP A 238 -0.12 4.01 4.35
CA ASP A 238 -0.48 5.14 3.49
C ASP A 238 -0.07 6.45 4.15
N ILE A 239 0.61 7.33 3.42
CA ILE A 239 0.90 8.67 3.93
C ILE A 239 -0.42 9.39 4.23
N THR A 240 -0.49 10.01 5.41
CA THR A 240 -1.70 10.64 5.97
C THR A 240 -2.12 11.93 5.26
N GLY A 241 -1.38 12.37 4.25
CA GLY A 241 -1.62 13.60 3.47
C GLY A 241 -0.80 14.80 3.95
N GLU A 242 -0.80 15.84 3.13
CA GLU A 242 -0.19 17.16 3.41
C GLU A 242 -1.27 18.12 3.91
N LYS A 243 -0.93 19.06 4.82
CA LYS A 243 -1.88 20.11 5.26
C LYS A 243 -2.13 21.17 4.20
#